data_AF-A0A8S3HSI5-F1
#
_entry.id   AF-A0A8S3HSI5-F1
#
_cell.length_a   1.000
_cell.length_b   1.000
_cell.length_c   1.000
_cell.angle_alpha   90.00
_cell.angle_beta   90.00
_cell.angle_gamma   90.00
#
_symmetry.space_group_name_H-M   'P 1'
#
loop_
_entity.id
_entity.type
_entity.pdbx_description
1 polymer ?
#
loop_
_entity_poly.entity_id
_entity_poly.type
_entity_poly.pdbx_seq_one_letter_code
_entity_poly.pdbx_strand_id
1 'polypeptide(L)'
;APILVFRNTLRTQINNRAVLNKAMEMGLRPMVRVAQDYFQRKLIDDLRLRKTILELPDNKTEHLPGYLPLVLGMPVLLTENVTTELGLSNGTRGIFHQLVYEESSADIQFQDKNFPTNTKFITQPKYALVEFPNCKLDSELAELQVKIIPIPISEQTFLFDVKELLAENIAKAAKINKKTTKISIKRKALPLIPAYSMTTHKSQGQTLGKIIIDLVMPPGSIEVASVYVPLSRVKWLDDLLIIRPFEFAALQVKPSTAQREELKRLDRIAKTTPKRFPISM
;
A
#
# COMPACT_ATOMS: atom_id res chain seq x y z
N ALA A 1 -1.97 9.48 -13.17
CA ALA A 1 -1.93 8.02 -13.39
C ALA A 1 -1.16 7.35 -12.25
N PRO A 2 -1.61 6.22 -11.67
CA PRO A 2 -0.81 5.48 -10.70
C PRO A 2 0.44 4.86 -11.32
N ILE A 3 1.52 4.80 -10.54
CA ILE A 3 2.75 4.08 -10.88
C ILE A 3 2.63 2.63 -10.40
N LEU A 4 2.78 1.66 -11.29
CA LEU A 4 2.82 0.24 -10.95
C LEU A 4 4.26 -0.18 -10.66
N VAL A 5 4.46 -0.85 -9.52
CA VAL A 5 5.78 -1.32 -9.09
C VAL A 5 5.75 -2.78 -8.64
N PHE A 6 6.90 -3.45 -8.69
CA PHE A 6 7.00 -4.86 -8.28
C PHE A 6 7.24 -5.05 -6.77
N ARG A 7 7.83 -4.08 -6.09
CA ARG A 7 8.26 -4.21 -4.69
C ARG A 7 7.45 -3.29 -3.78
N ASN A 8 6.98 -3.84 -2.66
CA ASN A 8 6.22 -3.09 -1.66
C ASN A 8 7.03 -1.94 -1.04
N THR A 9 8.33 -2.17 -0.79
CA THR A 9 9.24 -1.14 -0.27
C THR A 9 9.36 0.06 -1.22
N LEU A 10 9.52 -0.21 -2.52
CA LEU A 10 9.57 0.84 -3.55
C LEU A 10 8.24 1.59 -3.64
N ARG A 11 7.10 0.89 -3.59
CA ARG A 11 5.76 1.51 -3.53
C ARG A 11 5.67 2.51 -2.39
N THR A 12 6.06 2.12 -1.18
CA THR A 12 6.05 2.99 0.00
C THR A 12 6.97 4.21 -0.18
N GLN A 13 8.19 4.02 -0.68
CA GLN A 13 9.13 5.12 -0.92
C GLN A 13 8.61 6.13 -1.96
N ILE A 14 8.09 5.65 -3.10
CA ILE A 14 7.52 6.50 -4.14
C ILE A 14 6.31 7.28 -3.58
N ASN A 15 5.42 6.59 -2.87
CA ASN A 15 4.24 7.20 -2.27
C ASN A 15 4.61 8.29 -1.27
N ASN A 16 5.52 8.01 -0.34
CA ASN A 16 5.97 8.99 0.65
C ASN A 16 6.63 10.19 -0.04
N ARG A 17 7.51 9.96 -1.02
CA ARG A 17 8.18 11.03 -1.76
C ARG A 17 7.19 11.87 -2.57
N ALA A 18 6.19 11.26 -3.21
CA ALA A 18 5.15 11.96 -3.95
C ALA A 18 4.33 12.89 -3.05
N VAL A 19 3.97 12.45 -1.85
CA VAL A 19 3.27 13.27 -0.86
C VAL A 19 4.12 14.46 -0.43
N LEU A 20 5.40 14.22 -0.08
CA LEU A 20 6.31 15.28 0.34
C LEU A 20 6.56 16.31 -0.78
N ASN A 21 6.78 15.84 -2.01
CA ASN A 21 6.94 16.70 -3.18
C ASN A 21 5.69 17.55 -3.41
N LYS A 22 4.50 16.96 -3.29
CA LYS A 22 3.25 17.71 -3.48
C LYS A 22 3.04 18.75 -2.38
N ALA A 23 3.40 18.44 -1.14
CA ALA A 23 3.37 19.42 -0.05
C ALA A 23 4.29 20.62 -0.35
N MET A 24 5.52 20.35 -0.80
CA MET A 24 6.47 21.41 -1.19
C MET A 24 5.98 22.24 -2.38
N GLU A 25 5.42 21.60 -3.42
CA GLU A 25 4.84 22.27 -4.59
C GLU A 25 3.69 23.23 -4.19
N MET A 26 2.91 22.84 -3.19
CA MET A 26 1.80 23.66 -2.66
C MET A 26 2.25 24.70 -1.62
N GLY A 27 3.55 24.79 -1.31
CA GLY A 27 4.06 25.68 -0.25
C GLY A 27 3.59 25.28 1.16
N LEU A 28 3.15 24.04 1.35
CA LEU A 28 2.63 23.52 2.61
C LEU A 28 3.74 22.83 3.41
N ARG A 29 3.68 22.99 4.73
CA ARG A 29 4.53 22.23 5.67
C ARG A 29 4.16 20.74 5.57
N PRO A 30 5.12 19.82 5.33
CA PRO A 30 4.83 18.39 5.31
C PRO A 30 4.22 17.92 6.63
N MET A 31 3.15 17.13 6.56
CA MET A 31 2.50 16.52 7.72
C MET A 31 2.69 15.02 7.67
N VAL A 32 3.08 14.41 8.79
CA VAL A 32 3.22 12.96 8.91
C VAL A 32 2.48 12.49 10.14
N ARG A 33 1.52 11.60 9.91
CA ARG A 33 0.86 10.85 10.97
C ARG A 33 1.78 9.70 11.39
N VAL A 34 2.13 9.62 12.68
CA VAL A 34 3.05 8.61 13.24
C VAL A 34 2.26 7.57 14.01
N ALA A 35 2.60 6.29 13.82
CA ALA A 35 2.01 5.19 14.57
C ALA A 35 2.34 5.24 16.06
N GLN A 36 1.39 4.77 16.86
CA GLN A 36 1.61 4.50 18.28
C GLN A 36 1.65 3.00 18.46
N ASP A 37 2.82 2.51 18.85
CA ASP A 37 3.10 1.09 19.01
C ASP A 37 3.19 0.76 20.51
N TYR A 38 2.56 -0.33 20.91
CA TYR A 38 2.43 -0.76 22.31
C TYR A 38 2.91 -2.20 22.48
N PHE A 39 3.68 -2.43 23.53
CA PHE A 39 4.05 -3.76 24.00
C PHE A 39 3.50 -3.96 25.41
N GLN A 40 2.76 -5.05 25.63
CA GLN A 40 2.12 -5.34 26.93
C GLN A 40 1.34 -4.14 27.51
N ARG A 41 0.57 -3.43 26.66
CA ARG A 41 -0.23 -2.23 27.00
C ARG A 41 0.58 -0.97 27.34
N LYS A 42 1.91 -1.02 27.32
CA LYS A 42 2.78 0.15 27.48
C LYS A 42 3.19 0.71 26.12
N LEU A 43 3.17 2.04 25.99
CA LEU A 43 3.69 2.72 24.81
C LEU A 43 5.18 2.42 24.66
N ILE A 44 5.64 2.16 23.45
CA ILE A 44 7.06 1.96 23.17
C ILE A 44 7.73 3.32 23.05
N ASP A 45 8.57 3.63 24.03
CA ASP A 45 9.30 4.89 24.18
C ASP A 45 10.78 4.79 23.80
N ASP A 46 11.38 3.60 23.88
CA ASP A 46 12.75 3.35 23.42
C ASP A 46 12.92 3.80 21.95
N LEU A 47 13.79 4.79 21.74
CA LEU A 47 13.95 5.47 20.45
C LEU A 47 14.35 4.51 19.33
N ARG A 48 15.24 3.55 19.63
CA ARG A 48 15.76 2.61 18.63
C ARG A 48 14.68 1.61 18.23
N LEU A 49 14.01 1.01 19.22
CA LEU A 49 12.92 0.06 19.01
C LEU A 49 11.75 0.72 18.29
N ARG A 50 11.32 1.89 18.75
CA ARG A 50 10.25 2.68 18.12
C ARG A 50 10.58 2.95 16.66
N LYS A 51 11.78 3.44 16.37
CA LYS A 51 12.20 3.71 14.99
C LYS A 51 12.17 2.46 14.11
N THR A 52 12.76 1.35 14.56
CA THR A 52 12.78 0.10 13.78
C THR A 52 11.37 -0.40 13.49
N ILE A 53 10.47 -0.34 14.48
CA ILE A 53 9.07 -0.76 14.31
C ILE A 53 8.32 0.19 13.35
N LEU A 54 8.56 1.50 13.41
CA LEU A 54 7.92 2.47 12.50
C LEU A 54 8.38 2.32 11.04
N GLU A 55 9.63 1.93 10.82
CA GLU A 55 10.22 1.72 9.49
C GLU A 55 9.86 0.36 8.87
N LEU A 56 9.15 -0.50 9.60
CA LEU A 56 8.64 -1.76 9.07
C LEU A 56 7.76 -1.54 7.83
N PRO A 57 7.93 -2.38 6.79
CA PRO A 57 6.98 -2.44 5.69
C PRO A 57 5.56 -2.71 6.20
N ASP A 58 4.57 -2.00 5.66
CA ASP A 58 3.16 -2.13 6.03
C ASP A 58 2.63 -3.57 5.88
N ASN A 59 3.14 -4.34 4.92
CA ASN A 59 2.76 -5.76 4.77
C ASN A 59 3.27 -6.68 5.90
N LYS A 60 4.13 -6.19 6.80
CA LYS A 60 4.53 -6.88 8.04
C LYS A 60 3.76 -6.37 9.27
N THR A 61 2.91 -5.35 9.10
CA THR A 61 2.22 -4.66 10.21
C THR A 61 0.73 -4.57 9.94
N GLU A 62 0.15 -5.67 9.43
CA GLU A 62 -1.28 -5.77 9.06
C GLU A 62 -1.77 -4.60 8.18
N HIS A 63 -0.92 -4.18 7.24
CA HIS A 63 -1.16 -3.06 6.32
C HIS A 63 -1.28 -1.68 6.97
N LEU A 64 -1.01 -1.54 8.27
CA LEU A 64 -1.00 -0.26 8.97
C LEU A 64 0.41 0.38 8.92
N PRO A 65 0.61 1.52 8.23
CA PRO A 65 1.93 2.13 8.11
C PRO A 65 2.40 2.74 9.43
N GLY A 66 3.71 2.67 9.69
CA GLY A 66 4.35 3.36 10.81
C GLY A 66 4.39 4.88 10.59
N TYR A 67 4.78 5.31 9.40
CA TYR A 67 4.70 6.69 8.95
C TYR A 67 3.69 6.82 7.82
N LEU A 68 2.72 7.74 8.00
CA LEU A 68 1.75 8.10 6.97
C LEU A 68 1.89 9.60 6.65
N PRO A 69 2.69 9.96 5.63
CA PRO A 69 2.71 11.32 5.12
C PRO A 69 1.35 11.70 4.53
N LEU A 70 0.92 12.93 4.78
CA LEU A 70 -0.38 13.46 4.39
C LEU A 70 -0.22 14.84 3.73
N VAL A 71 -0.97 15.06 2.66
CA VAL A 71 -1.13 16.38 2.01
C VAL A 71 -2.53 16.47 1.42
N LEU A 72 -3.17 17.63 1.53
CA LEU A 72 -4.50 17.89 0.99
C LEU A 72 -4.60 17.46 -0.48
N GLY A 73 -5.67 16.74 -0.83
CA GLY A 73 -5.94 16.30 -2.20
C GLY A 73 -5.16 15.05 -2.64
N MET A 74 -4.33 14.45 -1.77
CA MET A 74 -3.61 13.25 -2.17
C MET A 74 -4.55 12.03 -2.33
N PRO A 75 -4.32 11.18 -3.34
CA PRO A 75 -5.03 9.92 -3.44
C PRO A 75 -4.61 8.99 -2.29
N VAL A 76 -5.58 8.36 -1.65
CA VAL A 76 -5.40 7.36 -0.60
C VAL A 76 -6.08 6.04 -0.95
N LEU A 77 -5.63 4.97 -0.30
CA LEU A 77 -6.24 3.66 -0.34
C LEU A 77 -6.60 3.23 1.08
N LEU A 78 -7.82 2.72 1.28
CA LEU A 78 -8.19 2.03 2.51
C LEU A 78 -7.44 0.71 2.62
N THR A 79 -6.91 0.40 3.80
CA THR A 79 -6.17 -0.86 4.06
C THR A 79 -7.00 -1.91 4.79
N GLU A 80 -8.21 -1.54 5.23
CA GLU A 80 -9.14 -2.43 5.92
C GLU A 80 -10.59 -2.17 5.49
N ASN A 81 -11.50 -3.05 5.92
CA ASN A 81 -12.92 -2.86 5.71
C ASN A 81 -13.48 -1.95 6.80
N VAL A 82 -13.92 -0.75 6.42
CA VAL A 82 -14.52 0.22 7.35
C VAL A 82 -16.03 0.04 7.37
N THR A 83 -16.68 0.05 6.21
CA THR A 83 -18.13 -0.15 6.07
C THR A 83 -18.43 -0.67 4.68
N THR A 84 -18.57 -1.99 4.55
CA THR A 84 -18.80 -2.68 3.27
C THR A 84 -20.12 -2.27 2.62
N GLU A 85 -21.14 -1.97 3.41
CA GLU A 85 -22.46 -1.52 2.93
C GLU A 85 -22.37 -0.22 2.13
N LEU A 86 -21.52 0.71 2.57
CA LEU A 86 -21.23 1.98 1.89
C LEU A 86 -20.19 1.84 0.76
N GLY A 87 -19.68 0.63 0.53
CA GLY A 87 -18.60 0.37 -0.43
C GLY A 87 -17.20 0.76 0.07
N LEU A 88 -17.02 0.94 1.39
CA LEU A 88 -15.73 1.30 2.01
C LEU A 88 -15.01 0.04 2.50
N SER A 89 -14.44 -0.68 1.55
CA SER A 89 -13.67 -1.90 1.80
C SER A 89 -12.16 -1.69 1.57
N ASN A 90 -11.35 -2.67 1.98
CA ASN A 90 -9.92 -2.68 1.69
C ASN A 90 -9.68 -2.56 0.17
N GLY A 91 -8.83 -1.61 -0.22
CA GLY A 91 -8.55 -1.29 -1.63
C GLY A 91 -9.44 -0.19 -2.21
N THR A 92 -10.40 0.33 -1.45
CA THR A 92 -11.21 1.47 -1.90
C THR A 92 -10.33 2.71 -1.98
N ARG A 93 -10.39 3.41 -3.12
CA ARG A 93 -9.65 4.65 -3.37
C ARG A 93 -10.45 5.84 -2.88
N GLY A 94 -9.77 6.77 -2.23
CA GLY A 94 -10.33 8.05 -1.82
C GLY A 94 -9.37 9.21 -2.06
N ILE A 95 -9.82 10.40 -1.75
CA ILE A 95 -9.05 11.64 -1.79
C ILE A 95 -8.96 12.18 -0.36
N PHE A 96 -7.75 12.33 0.16
CA PHE A 96 -7.56 12.84 1.50
C PHE A 96 -7.87 14.33 1.58
N HIS A 97 -8.71 14.72 2.52
CA HIS A 97 -9.07 16.12 2.77
C HIS A 97 -8.30 16.67 3.97
N GLN A 98 -8.51 16.10 5.16
CA GLN A 98 -7.98 16.70 6.38
C GLN A 98 -7.66 15.64 7.43
N LEU A 99 -6.62 15.90 8.23
CA LEU A 99 -6.41 15.20 9.49
C LEU A 99 -7.00 16.05 10.61
N VAL A 100 -7.91 15.48 11.40
CA VAL A 100 -8.48 16.16 12.57
C VAL A 100 -7.70 15.73 13.81
N TYR A 101 -7.09 16.68 14.49
CA TYR A 101 -6.23 16.46 15.66
C TYR A 101 -6.20 17.70 16.55
N GLU A 102 -5.77 17.54 17.80
CA GLU A 102 -5.52 18.68 18.71
C GLU A 102 -4.06 19.12 18.60
N GLU A 103 -3.77 20.42 18.67
CA GLU A 103 -2.38 20.91 18.53
C GLU A 103 -1.41 20.34 19.57
N SER A 104 -1.92 19.97 20.76
CA SER A 104 -1.16 19.24 21.80
C SER A 104 -0.66 17.86 21.36
N SER A 105 -1.28 17.25 20.35
CA SER A 105 -0.90 15.92 19.82
C SER A 105 0.25 15.96 18.80
N ALA A 106 0.69 17.17 18.41
CA ALA A 106 1.82 17.37 17.54
C ALA A 106 3.14 17.24 18.32
N ASP A 107 4.04 16.40 17.85
CA ASP A 107 5.37 16.25 18.44
C ASP A 107 6.33 17.24 17.79
N ILE A 108 6.61 18.35 18.49
CA ILE A 108 7.46 19.45 18.00
C ILE A 108 8.94 19.02 17.94
N GLN A 109 9.35 18.01 18.72
CA GLN A 109 10.75 17.59 18.83
C GLN A 109 11.07 16.31 18.04
N PHE A 110 10.06 15.57 17.59
CA PHE A 110 10.30 14.40 16.75
C PHE A 110 10.97 14.78 15.43
N GLN A 111 12.14 14.21 15.18
CA GLN A 111 12.85 14.33 13.91
C GLN A 111 13.18 12.94 13.40
N ASP A 112 12.96 12.73 12.11
CA ASP A 112 13.33 11.52 11.42
C ASP A 112 14.04 11.89 10.12
N LYS A 113 15.18 11.23 9.86
CA LYS A 113 16.07 11.54 8.73
C LYS A 113 15.41 11.31 7.37
N ASN A 114 14.33 10.54 7.33
CA ASN A 114 13.58 10.26 6.10
C ASN A 114 12.64 11.41 5.70
N PHE A 115 12.46 12.41 6.57
CA PHE A 115 11.55 13.54 6.36
C PHE A 115 12.27 14.88 6.50
N PRO A 116 11.78 15.94 5.82
CA PRO A 116 12.32 17.30 5.99
C PRO A 116 12.28 17.76 7.45
N THR A 117 13.25 18.58 7.87
CA THR A 117 13.37 19.07 9.26
C THR A 117 12.17 19.88 9.73
N ASN A 118 11.48 20.56 8.81
CA ASN A 118 10.25 21.29 9.10
C ASN A 118 9.00 20.40 9.04
N THR A 119 9.08 19.07 9.09
CA THR A 119 7.88 18.22 9.09
C THR A 119 7.09 18.39 10.38
N LYS A 120 5.75 18.34 10.31
CA LYS A 120 4.85 18.29 11.49
C LYS A 120 4.45 16.84 11.74
N PHE A 121 4.86 16.27 12.86
CA PHE A 121 4.54 14.90 13.24
C PHE A 121 3.34 14.87 14.18
N ILE A 122 2.29 14.12 13.80
CA ILE A 122 1.06 13.99 14.60
C ILE A 122 0.97 12.56 15.14
N THR A 123 0.89 12.42 16.46
CA THR A 123 0.87 11.10 17.12
C THR A 123 -0.53 10.66 17.54
N GLN A 124 -1.42 11.61 17.86
CA GLN A 124 -2.78 11.32 18.34
C GLN A 124 -3.86 12.11 17.56
N PRO A 125 -4.11 11.75 16.28
CA PRO A 125 -5.25 12.28 15.56
C PRO A 125 -6.57 11.67 16.06
N LYS A 126 -7.68 12.41 15.91
CA LYS A 126 -9.04 11.93 16.17
C LYS A 126 -9.52 11.04 15.01
N TYR A 127 -9.43 11.54 13.79
CA TYR A 127 -9.79 10.84 12.55
C TYR A 127 -9.22 11.58 11.33
N ALA A 128 -9.31 10.95 10.15
CA ALA A 128 -9.03 11.60 8.87
C ALA A 128 -10.33 11.76 8.07
N LEU A 129 -10.54 12.92 7.45
CA LEU A 129 -11.62 13.13 6.49
C LEU A 129 -11.13 12.71 5.10
N VAL A 130 -11.85 11.79 4.47
CA VAL A 130 -11.52 11.26 3.14
C VAL A 130 -12.77 11.26 2.28
N GLU A 131 -12.65 11.80 1.07
CA GLU A 131 -13.69 11.75 0.06
C GLU A 131 -13.63 10.42 -0.70
N PHE A 132 -14.78 9.76 -0.83
CA PHE A 132 -14.92 8.53 -1.59
C PHE A 132 -15.94 8.73 -2.73
N PRO A 133 -15.51 9.15 -3.93
CA PRO A 133 -16.44 9.52 -5.02
C PRO A 133 -17.42 8.40 -5.43
N ASN A 134 -17.02 7.14 -5.20
CA ASN A 134 -17.78 5.94 -5.56
C ASN A 134 -18.46 5.27 -4.36
N CYS A 135 -18.50 5.89 -3.18
CA CYS A 135 -19.27 5.33 -2.06
C CYS A 135 -20.77 5.42 -2.34
N LYS A 136 -21.54 4.53 -1.73
CA LYS A 136 -23.01 4.45 -1.89
C LYS A 136 -23.77 5.42 -0.99
N LEU A 137 -23.09 6.47 -0.54
CA LEU A 137 -23.68 7.46 0.35
C LEU A 137 -24.33 8.55 -0.50
N ASP A 138 -25.66 8.48 -0.61
CA ASP A 138 -26.47 9.38 -1.44
C ASP A 138 -27.00 10.60 -0.67
N SER A 139 -26.75 10.69 0.64
CA SER A 139 -27.14 11.80 1.51
C SER A 139 -25.96 12.35 2.31
N GLU A 140 -26.07 13.62 2.74
CA GLU A 140 -25.05 14.26 3.58
C GLU A 140 -24.96 13.61 4.95
N LEU A 141 -23.73 13.48 5.47
CA LEU A 141 -23.46 13.03 6.83
C LEU A 141 -23.43 14.26 7.75
N ALA A 142 -24.60 14.68 8.22
CA ALA A 142 -24.77 15.88 9.04
C ALA A 142 -24.20 17.14 8.35
N GLU A 143 -23.18 17.78 8.93
CA GLU A 143 -22.54 19.00 8.38
C GLU A 143 -21.46 18.70 7.32
N LEU A 144 -21.18 17.42 7.03
CA LEU A 144 -20.16 17.04 6.05
C LEU A 144 -20.73 17.02 4.64
N GLN A 145 -19.96 17.57 3.70
CA GLN A 145 -20.25 17.45 2.27
C GLN A 145 -20.41 15.98 1.88
N VAL A 146 -21.33 15.71 0.95
CA VAL A 146 -21.62 14.36 0.45
C VAL A 146 -20.31 13.63 0.11
N LYS A 147 -20.21 12.36 0.50
CA LYS A 147 -19.07 11.46 0.24
C LYS A 147 -17.78 11.75 1.00
N ILE A 148 -17.72 12.77 1.85
CA ILE A 148 -16.61 12.95 2.80
C ILE A 148 -16.91 12.16 4.07
N ILE A 149 -16.06 11.19 4.38
CA ILE A 149 -16.30 10.22 5.44
C ILE A 149 -15.15 10.28 6.46
N PRO A 150 -15.45 10.35 7.77
CA PRO A 150 -14.45 10.27 8.81
C PRO A 150 -13.92 8.82 8.91
N ILE A 151 -12.63 8.67 8.69
CA ILE A 151 -11.89 7.42 8.86
C ILE A 151 -11.23 7.40 10.25
N PRO A 152 -11.70 6.53 11.16
CA PRO A 152 -11.17 6.47 12.51
C PRO A 152 -9.79 5.78 12.55
N ILE A 153 -9.17 5.85 13.73
CA ILE A 153 -7.95 5.10 14.00
C ILE A 153 -8.29 3.62 14.18
N SER A 154 -7.55 2.78 13.48
CA SER A 154 -7.58 1.32 13.59
C SER A 154 -6.52 0.83 14.56
N GLU A 155 -6.80 -0.31 15.21
CA GLU A 155 -5.85 -1.04 16.03
C GLU A 155 -5.60 -2.43 15.44
N GLN A 156 -4.34 -2.75 15.16
CA GLN A 156 -3.94 -4.09 14.71
C GLN A 156 -2.78 -4.61 15.55
N THR A 157 -2.65 -5.94 15.62
CA THR A 157 -1.57 -6.60 16.36
C THR A 157 -0.75 -7.45 15.41
N PHE A 158 0.57 -7.28 15.42
CA PHE A 158 1.49 -8.04 14.58
C PHE A 158 2.68 -8.58 15.39
N LEU A 159 3.37 -9.56 14.81
CA LEU A 159 4.57 -10.14 15.40
C LEU A 159 5.82 -9.41 14.89
N PHE A 160 6.57 -8.81 15.81
CA PHE A 160 7.87 -8.20 15.54
C PHE A 160 8.99 -9.16 15.92
N ASP A 161 9.93 -9.42 15.01
CA ASP A 161 11.13 -10.20 15.31
C ASP A 161 12.21 -9.29 15.89
N VAL A 162 12.61 -9.52 17.14
CA VAL A 162 13.63 -8.74 17.86
C VAL A 162 14.97 -8.78 17.14
N LYS A 163 15.22 -9.76 16.25
CA LYS A 163 16.40 -9.77 15.38
C LYS A 163 16.48 -8.56 14.46
N GLU A 164 15.36 -7.91 14.14
CA GLU A 164 15.36 -6.68 13.34
C GLU A 164 16.05 -5.49 14.05
N LEU A 165 16.28 -5.57 15.37
CA LEU A 165 17.09 -4.60 16.11
C LEU A 165 18.59 -4.84 15.97
N LEU A 166 18.99 -6.06 15.60
CA LEU A 166 20.39 -6.43 15.47
C LEU A 166 20.91 -5.91 14.13
N ALA A 167 22.06 -5.22 14.15
CA ALA A 167 22.75 -4.88 12.90
C ALA A 167 23.06 -6.18 12.13
N GLU A 168 22.87 -6.19 10.82
CA GLU A 168 23.06 -7.37 9.94
C GLU A 168 24.42 -8.06 10.15
N ASN A 169 25.45 -7.29 10.53
CA ASN A 169 26.81 -7.77 10.80
C ASN A 169 26.93 -8.58 12.12
N ILE A 170 26.10 -8.29 13.13
CA ILE A 170 26.12 -8.97 14.44
C ILE A 170 25.28 -10.25 14.39
N ALA A 171 24.19 -10.25 13.64
CA ALA A 171 23.30 -11.41 13.49
C ALA A 171 23.98 -12.62 12.81
N LYS A 172 24.99 -12.38 11.96
CA LYS A 172 25.81 -13.45 11.36
C LYS A 172 26.83 -14.04 12.33
N ALA A 173 27.35 -13.24 13.26
CA ALA A 173 28.34 -13.67 14.26
C ALA A 173 27.69 -14.36 15.48
N ALA A 174 26.50 -13.92 15.87
CA ALA A 174 25.73 -14.54 16.92
C ALA A 174 24.96 -15.75 16.36
N LYS A 175 25.44 -16.97 16.62
CA LYS A 175 24.64 -18.20 16.50
C LYS A 175 23.48 -18.13 17.52
N ILE A 176 22.45 -17.36 17.21
CA ILE A 176 21.31 -17.16 18.11
C ILE A 176 20.49 -18.45 18.11
N ASN A 177 20.67 -19.21 19.19
CA ASN A 177 19.94 -20.43 19.51
C ASN A 177 18.42 -20.26 19.43
N LYS A 178 17.73 -21.37 19.17
CA LYS A 178 16.28 -21.59 18.97
C LYS A 178 15.34 -21.07 20.09
N LYS A 179 15.44 -19.81 20.53
CA LYS A 179 14.41 -19.15 21.34
C LYS A 179 13.50 -18.31 20.45
N THR A 180 12.21 -18.30 20.80
CA THR A 180 11.18 -17.46 20.17
C THR A 180 11.58 -16.00 20.32
N THR A 181 11.99 -15.40 19.20
CA THR A 181 12.51 -14.02 19.11
C THR A 181 11.42 -13.03 18.71
N LYS A 182 10.17 -13.48 18.62
CA LYS A 182 9.03 -12.66 18.19
C LYS A 182 8.25 -12.15 19.38
N ILE A 183 7.97 -10.85 19.39
CA ILE A 183 7.10 -10.18 20.35
C ILE A 183 5.83 -9.67 19.67
N SER A 184 4.73 -9.62 20.41
CA SER A 184 3.44 -9.11 19.91
C SER A 184 3.35 -7.61 20.14
N ILE A 185 3.23 -6.84 19.05
CA ILE A 185 3.13 -5.38 19.06
C ILE A 185 1.73 -4.99 18.62
N LYS A 186 1.07 -4.15 19.42
CA LYS A 186 -0.19 -3.52 19.05
C LYS A 186 0.10 -2.14 18.46
N ARG A 187 -0.35 -1.89 17.23
CA ARG A 187 -0.24 -0.60 16.54
C ARG A 187 -1.60 0.07 16.45
N LYS A 188 -1.65 1.34 16.82
CA LYS A 188 -2.75 2.25 16.48
C LYS A 188 -2.35 3.05 15.25
N ALA A 189 -3.14 3.01 14.17
CA ALA A 189 -2.90 3.76 12.94
C ALA A 189 -4.15 4.10 12.14
N LEU A 190 -4.05 5.12 11.28
CA LEU A 190 -5.06 5.31 10.24
C LEU A 190 -4.94 4.15 9.24
N PRO A 191 -6.04 3.49 8.87
CA PRO A 191 -6.06 2.42 7.87
C PRO A 191 -5.99 3.00 6.44
N LEU A 192 -5.02 3.87 6.20
CA LEU A 192 -4.82 4.62 4.97
C LEU A 192 -3.36 4.53 4.54
N ILE A 193 -3.15 4.42 3.23
CA ILE A 193 -1.84 4.60 2.59
C ILE A 193 -1.98 5.54 1.40
N PRO A 194 -0.93 6.29 1.01
CA PRO A 194 -0.99 7.06 -0.23
C PRO A 194 -1.10 6.12 -1.44
N ALA A 195 -1.78 6.58 -2.49
CA ALA A 195 -2.15 5.77 -3.66
C ALA A 195 -1.65 6.37 -4.99
N TYR A 196 -0.52 7.08 -4.97
CA TYR A 196 0.19 7.52 -6.18
C TYR A 196 0.83 6.33 -6.92
N SER A 197 1.19 5.28 -6.19
CA SER A 197 1.72 4.03 -6.71
C SER A 197 1.08 2.83 -6.01
N MET A 198 1.05 1.70 -6.70
CA MET A 198 0.57 0.42 -6.17
C MET A 198 1.42 -0.74 -6.70
N THR A 199 1.36 -1.89 -6.04
CA THR A 199 2.04 -3.07 -6.56
C THR A 199 1.29 -3.67 -7.74
N THR A 200 2.00 -4.30 -8.67
CA THR A 200 1.39 -5.01 -9.81
C THR A 200 0.38 -6.06 -9.36
N HIS A 201 0.68 -6.82 -8.30
CA HIS A 201 -0.25 -7.78 -7.70
C HIS A 201 -1.54 -7.11 -7.18
N LYS A 202 -1.45 -5.93 -6.54
CA LYS A 202 -2.63 -5.21 -6.07
C LYS A 202 -3.48 -4.65 -7.21
N SER A 203 -2.89 -4.42 -8.38
CA SER A 203 -3.63 -3.99 -9.58
C SER A 203 -4.41 -5.12 -10.26
N GLN A 204 -4.16 -6.39 -9.91
CA GLN A 204 -4.81 -7.54 -10.55
C GLN A 204 -6.33 -7.47 -10.39
N GLY A 205 -7.05 -7.68 -11.49
CA GLY A 205 -8.52 -7.58 -11.53
C GLY A 205 -9.06 -6.16 -11.65
N GLN A 206 -8.22 -5.12 -11.56
CA GLN A 206 -8.65 -3.73 -11.75
C GLN A 206 -8.49 -3.31 -13.22
N THR A 207 -9.40 -2.46 -13.71
CA THR A 207 -9.18 -1.69 -14.95
C THR A 207 -8.77 -0.27 -14.54
N LEU A 208 -7.62 0.19 -15.02
CA LEU A 208 -7.06 1.50 -14.72
C LEU A 208 -7.15 2.38 -15.97
N GLY A 209 -7.43 3.66 -15.78
CA GLY A 209 -7.54 4.60 -16.90
C GLY A 209 -6.20 4.83 -17.60
N LYS A 210 -5.16 5.16 -16.82
CA LYS A 210 -3.77 5.35 -17.29
C LYS A 210 -2.81 4.74 -16.31
N ILE A 211 -1.69 4.19 -16.76
CA ILE A 211 -0.66 3.64 -15.88
C ILE A 211 0.74 4.07 -16.29
N ILE A 212 1.61 4.13 -15.29
CA ILE A 212 3.05 4.31 -15.47
C ILE A 212 3.73 3.05 -14.92
N ILE A 213 4.65 2.45 -15.66
CA ILE A 213 5.34 1.23 -15.21
C ILE A 213 6.81 1.23 -15.59
N ASP A 214 7.62 0.58 -14.77
CA ASP A 214 8.96 0.15 -15.10
C ASP A 214 8.93 -1.32 -15.51
N LEU A 215 9.43 -1.66 -16.70
CA LEU A 215 9.50 -3.06 -17.16
C LEU A 215 10.85 -3.73 -16.87
N VAL A 216 11.78 -3.04 -16.22
CA VAL A 216 13.00 -3.67 -15.70
C VAL A 216 12.66 -4.40 -14.41
N MET A 217 12.55 -5.73 -14.54
CA MET A 217 12.15 -6.60 -13.44
C MET A 217 13.22 -6.65 -12.33
N PRO A 218 12.81 -6.78 -11.05
CA PRO A 218 13.76 -7.06 -9.98
C PRO A 218 14.42 -8.44 -10.19
N PRO A 219 15.65 -8.66 -9.66
CA PRO A 219 16.30 -9.96 -9.69
C PRO A 219 15.42 -11.03 -9.05
N GLY A 220 15.27 -12.17 -9.73
CA GLY A 220 14.43 -13.29 -9.32
C GLY A 220 13.79 -14.01 -10.51
N SER A 221 12.91 -14.97 -10.22
CA SER A 221 12.11 -15.64 -11.25
C SER A 221 11.07 -14.68 -11.81
N ILE A 222 11.13 -14.44 -13.12
CA ILE A 222 10.12 -13.65 -13.83
C ILE A 222 9.05 -14.60 -14.34
N GLU A 223 7.80 -14.38 -13.90
CA GLU A 223 6.64 -15.10 -14.40
C GLU A 223 5.95 -14.29 -15.50
N VAL A 224 5.19 -14.97 -16.36
CA VAL A 224 4.37 -14.30 -17.39
C VAL A 224 3.46 -13.24 -16.78
N ALA A 225 2.89 -13.56 -15.61
CA ALA A 225 1.99 -12.68 -14.87
C ALA A 225 2.68 -11.36 -14.47
N SER A 226 3.99 -11.35 -14.21
CA SER A 226 4.72 -10.14 -13.82
C SER A 226 4.61 -9.02 -14.86
N VAL A 227 4.52 -9.38 -16.14
CA VAL A 227 4.44 -8.43 -17.25
C VAL A 227 3.03 -8.32 -17.78
N TYR A 228 2.35 -9.46 -17.96
CA TYR A 228 0.99 -9.47 -18.50
C TYR A 228 -0.02 -8.76 -17.60
N VAL A 229 0.04 -8.97 -16.27
CA VAL A 229 -0.91 -8.35 -15.33
C VAL A 229 -0.88 -6.83 -15.43
N PRO A 230 0.26 -6.14 -15.25
CA PRO A 230 0.25 -4.68 -15.31
C PRO A 230 -0.10 -4.14 -16.70
N LEU A 231 0.40 -4.73 -17.79
CA LEU A 231 0.13 -4.24 -19.14
C LEU A 231 -1.34 -4.38 -19.55
N SER A 232 -2.02 -5.41 -19.05
CA SER A 232 -3.46 -5.62 -19.28
C SER A 232 -4.39 -4.76 -18.41
N ARG A 233 -3.85 -3.83 -17.59
CA ARG A 233 -4.69 -2.96 -16.75
C ARG A 233 -5.29 -1.79 -17.52
N VAL A 234 -4.72 -1.41 -18.67
CA VAL A 234 -5.22 -0.34 -19.53
C VAL A 234 -5.88 -0.90 -20.78
N LYS A 235 -6.83 -0.14 -21.34
CA LYS A 235 -7.55 -0.53 -22.56
C LYS A 235 -6.80 -0.18 -23.83
N TRP A 236 -6.03 0.91 -23.80
CA TRP A 236 -5.36 1.49 -24.96
C TRP A 236 -3.87 1.62 -24.70
N LEU A 237 -3.05 1.49 -25.74
CA LEU A 237 -1.60 1.65 -25.62
C LEU A 237 -1.21 3.08 -25.23
N ASP A 238 -1.96 4.08 -25.69
CA ASP A 238 -1.75 5.50 -25.37
C ASP A 238 -1.91 5.82 -23.87
N ASP A 239 -2.55 4.93 -23.11
CA ASP A 239 -2.74 5.05 -21.68
C ASP A 239 -1.62 4.38 -20.85
N LEU A 240 -0.62 3.79 -21.52
CA LEU A 240 0.55 3.13 -20.93
C LEU A 240 1.81 3.99 -21.12
N LEU A 241 2.47 4.35 -20.02
CA LEU A 241 3.81 4.93 -20.04
C LEU A 241 4.83 3.96 -19.45
N ILE A 242 5.84 3.59 -20.23
CA ILE A 242 7.00 2.81 -19.76
C ILE A 242 8.14 3.79 -19.47
N ILE A 243 8.61 3.83 -18.22
CA ILE A 243 9.47 4.94 -17.74
C ILE A 243 10.93 4.88 -18.20
N ARG A 244 11.39 3.72 -18.70
CA ARG A 244 12.76 3.53 -19.19
C ARG A 244 12.85 2.39 -20.22
N PRO A 245 13.90 2.37 -21.05
CA PRO A 245 14.20 1.22 -21.91
C PRO A 245 14.31 -0.08 -21.11
N PHE A 246 13.91 -1.19 -21.73
CA PHE A 246 13.94 -2.53 -21.16
C PHE A 246 14.31 -3.56 -22.23
N GLU A 247 14.83 -4.71 -21.81
CA GLU A 247 15.17 -5.81 -22.72
C GLU A 247 13.90 -6.47 -23.26
N PHE A 248 13.84 -6.68 -24.58
CA PHE A 248 12.67 -7.31 -25.22
C PHE A 248 12.33 -8.70 -24.65
N ALA A 249 13.36 -9.40 -24.13
CA ALA A 249 13.19 -10.67 -23.43
C ALA A 249 12.19 -10.61 -22.25
N ALA A 250 11.98 -9.44 -21.64
CA ALA A 250 10.97 -9.24 -20.60
C ALA A 250 9.54 -9.51 -21.10
N LEU A 251 9.25 -9.31 -22.39
CA LEU A 251 7.95 -9.62 -22.99
C LEU A 251 7.82 -11.07 -23.47
N GLN A 252 8.93 -11.80 -23.53
CA GLN A 252 9.00 -13.16 -24.09
C GLN A 252 8.95 -14.25 -23.02
N VAL A 253 8.58 -13.90 -21.80
CA VAL A 253 8.44 -14.85 -20.69
C VAL A 253 7.37 -15.87 -21.07
N LYS A 254 7.75 -17.15 -21.06
CA LYS A 254 6.84 -18.24 -21.44
C LYS A 254 6.07 -18.74 -20.22
N PRO A 255 4.81 -19.19 -20.39
CA PRO A 255 4.06 -19.84 -19.32
C PRO A 255 4.81 -21.08 -18.83
N SER A 256 4.57 -21.46 -17.57
CA SER A 256 5.11 -22.70 -17.03
C SER A 256 4.57 -23.91 -17.80
N THR A 257 5.25 -25.06 -17.69
CA THR A 257 4.79 -26.32 -18.30
C THR A 257 3.35 -26.64 -17.89
N ALA A 258 3.06 -26.56 -16.59
CA ALA A 258 1.72 -26.75 -16.03
C ALA A 258 0.68 -25.79 -16.64
N GLN A 259 1.01 -24.50 -16.79
CA GLN A 259 0.11 -23.52 -17.42
C GLN A 259 -0.15 -23.85 -18.91
N ARG A 260 0.87 -24.29 -19.65
CA ARG A 260 0.71 -24.67 -21.05
C ARG A 260 -0.13 -25.93 -21.20
N GLU A 261 0.05 -26.92 -20.33
CA GLU A 261 -0.76 -28.13 -20.30
C GLU A 261 -2.22 -27.82 -19.99
N GLU A 262 -2.46 -26.93 -19.03
CA GLU A 262 -3.81 -26.48 -18.69
C GLU A 262 -4.48 -25.74 -19.87
N LEU A 263 -3.77 -24.83 -20.54
CA LEU A 263 -4.28 -24.16 -21.75
C LEU A 263 -4.64 -25.16 -22.85
N LYS A 264 -3.80 -26.18 -23.07
CA LYS A 264 -4.11 -27.27 -24.03
C LYS A 264 -5.33 -28.09 -23.61
N ARG A 265 -5.49 -28.36 -22.31
CA ARG A 265 -6.66 -29.07 -21.77
C ARG A 265 -7.93 -28.25 -22.00
N LEU A 266 -7.90 -26.94 -21.74
CA LEU A 266 -9.02 -26.02 -21.95
C LEU A 266 -9.40 -25.92 -23.43
N ASP A 267 -8.43 -25.83 -24.34
CA ASP A 267 -8.68 -25.81 -25.79
C ASP A 267 -9.33 -27.12 -26.28
N ARG A 268 -8.88 -28.27 -25.76
CA ARG A 268 -9.51 -29.58 -26.05
C ARG A 268 -10.96 -29.62 -25.56
N ILE A 269 -11.23 -29.08 -24.37
CA ILE A 269 -12.59 -28.99 -23.82
C ILE A 269 -13.45 -28.08 -24.69
N ALA A 270 -12.99 -26.88 -25.02
CA ALA A 270 -13.71 -25.93 -25.86
C ALA A 270 -14.12 -26.54 -27.23
N LYS A 271 -13.25 -27.37 -27.84
CA LYS A 271 -13.54 -28.07 -29.11
C LYS A 271 -14.54 -29.24 -28.98
N THR A 272 -14.65 -29.83 -27.79
CA THR A 272 -15.51 -31.00 -27.53
C THR A 272 -16.87 -30.61 -26.96
N THR A 273 -16.99 -29.48 -26.26
CA THR A 273 -18.23 -28.98 -25.67
C THR A 273 -19.38 -28.85 -26.69
N PRO A 274 -19.22 -28.24 -27.88
CA PRO A 274 -20.31 -28.12 -28.85
C PRO A 274 -20.81 -29.47 -29.39
N LYS A 275 -19.95 -30.49 -29.44
CA LYS A 275 -20.33 -31.85 -29.87
C LYS A 275 -21.14 -32.58 -28.81
N ARG A 276 -20.90 -32.26 -27.53
CA ARG A 276 -21.54 -32.89 -26.38
C ARG A 276 -22.85 -32.19 -25.99
N PHE A 277 -22.92 -30.89 -26.21
CA PHE A 277 -24.08 -30.05 -25.94
C PHE A 277 -24.40 -29.25 -27.22
N PRO A 278 -24.98 -29.91 -28.24
CA PRO A 278 -25.44 -29.20 -29.42
C PRO A 278 -26.49 -28.17 -28.99
N ILE A 279 -26.27 -26.91 -29.37
CA ILE A 279 -27.25 -25.84 -29.14
C ILE A 279 -28.36 -26.10 -30.16
N SER A 280 -29.50 -26.61 -29.68
CA SER A 280 -30.73 -26.62 -30.49
C SER A 280 -31.10 -25.16 -30.77
N MET A 281 -30.95 -24.72 -32.03
CA MET A 281 -31.59 -23.50 -32.52
C MET A 281 -33.07 -23.73 -32.73
#